data_AF-A0A679K119-F1
#
_entry.id   AF-A0A679K119-F1
#
_cell.length_a   1.000
_cell.length_b   1.000
_cell.length_c   1.000
_cell.angle_alpha   90.00
_cell.angle_beta   90.00
_cell.angle_gamma   90.00
#
_symmetry.space_group_name_H-M   'P 1'
#
loop_
_entity.id
_entity.type
_entity.pdbx_description
1 polymer ?
#
loop_
_entity_poly.entity_id
_entity_poly.type
_entity_poly.pdbx_seq_one_letter_code
_entity_poly.pdbx_strand_id
1 'polypeptide(L)'
;MIVKFTVPLLIAAGLATPALAQATNRPPTMLIHGNYCGPGNNAPLPPIDALDAACARHDACTPDGGLPTKACNLRLQREAALVSRDVRQSDDLRSLAGLISVTASMMLADTAPRSTPTTTATPVSHDAVSPEAQRGPDTRAVSAVEDGEDAE
;
A
#
# COMPACT_ATOMS: atom_id res chain seq x y z
N MET A 1 -14.07 56.28 -35.44
CA MET A 1 -14.56 55.72 -34.16
C MET A 1 -14.34 54.20 -34.06
N ILE A 2 -13.22 53.67 -34.59
CA ILE A 2 -12.98 52.21 -34.78
C ILE A 2 -11.95 51.63 -33.80
N VAL A 3 -11.17 52.48 -33.11
CA VAL A 3 -10.08 52.06 -32.21
C VAL A 3 -10.58 51.63 -30.81
N LYS A 4 -11.86 51.82 -30.49
CA LYS A 4 -12.42 51.56 -29.14
C LYS A 4 -12.88 50.11 -28.91
N PHE A 5 -12.95 49.28 -29.94
CA PHE A 5 -13.49 47.91 -29.85
C PHE A 5 -12.45 46.80 -30.00
N THR A 6 -11.19 47.13 -30.29
CA THR A 6 -10.11 46.14 -30.42
C THR A 6 -9.59 45.64 -29.06
N VAL A 7 -9.67 46.48 -28.02
CA VAL A 7 -9.21 46.17 -26.65
C VAL A 7 -10.03 45.04 -25.98
N PRO A 8 -11.38 45.05 -25.97
CA PRO A 8 -12.14 43.97 -25.32
C PRO A 8 -12.05 42.64 -26.07
N LEU A 9 -11.86 42.66 -27.40
CA LEU A 9 -11.71 41.44 -28.21
C LEU A 9 -10.39 40.71 -27.90
N LEU A 10 -9.30 41.46 -27.68
CA LEU A 10 -8.00 40.89 -27.31
C LEU A 10 -7.99 40.34 -25.87
N ILE A 11 -8.75 40.94 -24.94
CA ILE A 11 -8.86 40.46 -23.55
C ILE A 11 -9.65 39.14 -23.49
N ALA A 12 -10.74 39.00 -24.26
CA ALA A 12 -11.52 37.76 -24.29
C ALA A 12 -10.75 36.57 -24.91
N ALA A 13 -9.87 36.83 -25.89
CA ALA A 13 -9.01 35.80 -26.49
C ALA A 13 -7.88 35.32 -25.56
N GLY A 14 -7.50 36.10 -24.54
CA GLY A 14 -6.44 35.75 -23.58
C GLY A 14 -6.86 34.81 -22.46
N LEU A 15 -8.16 34.53 -22.28
CA LEU A 15 -8.68 33.71 -21.18
C LEU A 15 -8.84 32.21 -21.53
N ALA A 16 -8.67 31.83 -22.80
CA ALA A 16 -8.78 30.44 -23.26
C ALA A 16 -7.44 29.66 -23.21
N THR A 17 -6.34 30.31 -22.81
CA THR A 17 -4.98 29.72 -22.81
C THR A 17 -4.55 28.91 -21.57
N PRO A 18 -5.21 28.90 -20.38
CA PRO A 18 -4.61 28.21 -19.23
C PRO A 18 -4.76 26.68 -19.28
N ALA A 19 -5.49 26.11 -20.24
CA ALA A 19 -5.67 24.66 -20.34
C ALA A 19 -4.44 23.90 -20.89
N LEU A 20 -3.64 24.54 -21.76
CA LEU A 20 -2.45 23.92 -22.37
C LEU A 20 -1.18 24.06 -21.50
N ALA A 21 -1.22 24.91 -20.48
CA ALA A 21 -0.11 25.14 -19.57
C ALA A 21 -0.17 24.25 -18.31
N GLN A 22 -1.09 23.29 -18.24
CA GLN A 22 -0.97 22.17 -17.30
C GLN A 22 0.14 21.23 -17.78
N ALA A 23 1.37 21.76 -17.84
CA ALA A 23 2.55 20.93 -17.69
C ALA A 23 2.35 20.21 -16.36
N THR A 24 2.00 18.93 -16.48
CA THR A 24 1.79 18.04 -15.36
C THR A 24 3.01 18.18 -14.45
N ASN A 25 2.82 18.67 -13.21
CA ASN A 25 3.83 18.54 -12.15
C ASN A 25 3.97 17.05 -11.76
N ARG A 26 4.15 16.17 -12.75
CA ARG A 26 4.39 14.77 -12.55
C ARG A 26 5.86 14.66 -12.20
N PRO A 27 6.21 14.13 -11.01
CA PRO A 27 7.60 13.91 -10.66
C PRO A 27 8.27 13.04 -11.74
N PRO A 28 9.59 13.23 -11.98
CA PRO A 28 10.31 12.45 -12.97
C PRO A 28 10.18 10.95 -12.68
N THR A 29 9.90 10.17 -13.73
CA THR A 29 9.81 8.71 -13.65
C THR A 29 11.19 8.08 -13.59
N MET A 30 11.44 7.25 -12.57
CA MET A 30 12.69 6.50 -12.41
C MET A 30 12.37 5.00 -12.41
N LEU A 31 12.17 4.47 -13.61
CA LEU A 31 11.76 3.08 -13.78
C LEU A 31 12.98 2.16 -13.82
N ILE A 32 12.92 1.11 -13.02
CA ILE A 32 13.90 0.02 -13.01
C ILE A 32 13.49 -1.03 -14.06
N HIS A 33 12.19 -1.15 -14.33
CA HIS A 33 11.63 -2.09 -15.29
C HIS A 33 10.29 -1.63 -15.84
N GLY A 34 10.05 -1.91 -17.12
CA GLY A 34 8.76 -1.71 -17.77
C GLY A 34 8.22 -0.29 -17.67
N ASN A 35 6.91 -0.19 -17.44
CA ASN A 35 6.18 1.07 -17.37
C ASN A 35 5.83 1.49 -15.93
N TYR A 36 5.95 0.59 -14.96
CA TYR A 36 5.41 0.78 -13.61
C TYR A 36 6.37 0.43 -12.47
N CYS A 37 7.46 -0.30 -12.70
CA CYS A 37 8.35 -0.67 -11.60
C CYS A 37 9.36 0.45 -11.27
N GLY A 38 8.98 1.37 -10.39
CA GLY A 38 9.87 2.40 -9.84
C GLY A 38 9.10 3.63 -9.32
N PRO A 39 9.78 4.70 -8.86
CA PRO A 39 9.11 5.96 -8.56
C PRO A 39 8.48 6.60 -9.80
N GLY A 40 7.19 6.90 -9.72
CA GLY A 40 6.39 7.32 -10.87
C GLY A 40 6.06 6.16 -11.81
N ASN A 41 5.36 6.44 -12.92
CA ASN A 41 5.05 5.43 -13.94
C ASN A 41 4.67 6.09 -15.27
N ASN A 42 4.58 5.27 -16.32
CA ASN A 42 4.21 5.68 -17.68
C ASN A 42 2.71 5.46 -17.97
N ALA A 43 1.84 5.43 -16.96
CA ALA A 43 0.40 5.32 -17.20
C ALA A 43 -0.07 6.40 -18.18
N PRO A 44 -0.92 6.05 -19.17
CA PRO A 44 -1.74 4.84 -19.25
C PRO A 44 -1.19 3.69 -20.11
N LEU A 45 0.12 3.62 -20.39
CA LEU A 45 0.67 2.51 -21.19
C LEU A 45 0.39 1.14 -20.54
N PRO A 46 0.11 0.08 -21.32
CA PRO A 46 -0.12 -1.24 -20.77
C PRO A 46 1.17 -1.80 -20.13
N PRO A 47 1.06 -2.66 -19.10
CA PRO A 47 2.22 -3.38 -18.58
C PRO A 47 2.82 -4.29 -19.65
N ILE A 48 4.16 -4.40 -19.68
CA ILE A 48 4.87 -5.17 -20.72
C ILE A 48 5.05 -6.65 -20.39
N ASP A 49 4.97 -7.02 -19.10
CA ASP A 49 5.05 -8.40 -18.62
C ASP A 49 4.33 -8.59 -17.26
N ALA A 50 4.48 -9.79 -16.67
CA ALA A 50 3.82 -10.15 -15.42
C ALA A 50 4.36 -9.37 -14.20
N LEU A 51 5.65 -9.02 -14.18
CA LEU A 51 6.24 -8.23 -13.10
C LEU A 51 5.77 -6.78 -13.19
N ASP A 52 5.81 -6.20 -14.39
CA ASP A 52 5.33 -4.85 -14.66
C ASP A 52 3.82 -4.73 -14.34
N ALA A 53 3.04 -5.79 -14.60
CA ALA A 53 1.63 -5.83 -14.22
C ALA A 53 1.42 -5.85 -12.70
N ALA A 54 2.33 -6.47 -11.93
CA ALA A 54 2.29 -6.40 -10.47
C ALA A 54 2.61 -4.99 -9.96
N CYS A 55 3.62 -4.34 -10.54
CA CYS A 55 3.94 -2.94 -10.25
C CYS A 55 2.78 -1.99 -10.59
N ALA A 56 2.12 -2.18 -11.74
CA ALA A 56 0.95 -1.37 -12.11
C ALA A 56 -0.22 -1.48 -11.10
N ARG A 57 -0.45 -2.68 -10.56
CA ARG A 57 -1.46 -2.89 -9.50
C ARG A 57 -1.04 -2.28 -8.16
N HIS A 58 0.26 -2.22 -7.88
CA HIS A 58 0.80 -1.56 -6.69
C HIS A 58 0.65 -0.04 -6.77
N ASP A 59 0.95 0.56 -7.92
CA ASP A 59 0.73 1.99 -8.16
C ASP A 59 -0.75 2.37 -8.04
N ALA A 60 -1.63 1.57 -8.64
CA ALA A 60 -3.08 1.77 -8.52
C ALA A 60 -3.62 1.58 -7.08
N CYS A 61 -2.88 0.88 -6.22
CA CYS A 61 -3.20 0.76 -4.80
C CYS A 61 -2.92 2.07 -4.03
N THR A 62 -2.19 3.01 -4.64
CA THR A 62 -1.78 4.29 -4.05
C THR A 62 -2.21 5.48 -4.94
N PRO A 63 -3.53 5.67 -5.17
CA PRO A 63 -4.06 6.57 -6.21
C PRO A 63 -3.70 8.05 -6.02
N ASP A 64 -3.40 8.49 -4.80
CA ASP A 64 -3.08 9.88 -4.49
C ASP A 64 -1.60 10.24 -4.72
N GLY A 65 -0.78 9.29 -5.21
CA GLY A 65 0.67 9.49 -5.38
C GLY A 65 1.44 9.60 -4.05
N GLY A 66 0.79 9.23 -2.94
CA GLY A 66 1.40 9.14 -1.61
C GLY A 66 2.32 7.92 -1.44
N LEU A 67 2.74 7.66 -0.21
CA LEU A 67 3.50 6.45 0.09
C LEU A 67 2.57 5.22 0.09
N PRO A 68 3.02 4.09 -0.48
CA PRO A 68 2.22 2.88 -0.49
C PRO A 68 2.03 2.34 0.93
N THR A 69 0.80 1.90 1.23
CA THR A 69 0.49 1.29 2.52
C THR A 69 1.19 -0.06 2.68
N LYS A 70 1.35 -0.51 3.92
CA LYS A 70 1.81 -1.87 4.25
C LYS A 70 1.05 -2.96 3.47
N ALA A 71 -0.26 -2.82 3.32
CA ALA A 71 -1.08 -3.78 2.57
C ALA A 71 -0.73 -3.80 1.08
N CYS A 72 -0.53 -2.63 0.47
CA CYS A 72 -0.07 -2.52 -0.92
C CYS A 72 1.30 -3.18 -1.11
N ASN A 73 2.25 -2.92 -0.20
CA ASN A 73 3.61 -3.49 -0.26
C ASN A 73 3.61 -5.02 -0.09
N LEU A 74 2.81 -5.56 0.82
CA LEU A 74 2.64 -7.01 0.98
C LEU A 74 2.01 -7.67 -0.25
N ARG A 75 1.09 -6.98 -0.94
CA ARG A 75 0.53 -7.48 -2.19
C ARG A 75 1.61 -7.54 -3.28
N LEU A 76 2.37 -6.45 -3.47
CA LEU A 76 3.47 -6.42 -4.44
C LEU A 76 4.50 -7.52 -4.16
N GLN A 77 4.88 -7.70 -2.90
CA GLN A 77 5.79 -8.75 -2.47
C GLN A 77 5.33 -10.14 -2.92
N ARG A 78 4.07 -10.50 -2.64
CA ARG A 78 3.52 -11.82 -3.02
C ARG A 78 3.47 -12.01 -4.52
N GLU A 79 3.01 -11.01 -5.26
CA GLU A 79 2.88 -11.10 -6.72
C GLU A 79 4.25 -11.21 -7.39
N ALA A 80 5.23 -10.40 -6.98
CA ALA A 80 6.60 -10.49 -7.49
C ALA A 80 7.28 -11.83 -7.11
N ALA A 81 6.99 -12.38 -5.93
CA ALA A 81 7.49 -13.70 -5.52
C ALA A 81 6.89 -14.87 -6.33
N LEU A 82 5.73 -14.70 -6.97
CA LEU A 82 5.20 -15.68 -7.91
C LEU A 82 5.97 -15.62 -9.23
N VAL A 83 6.24 -14.42 -9.73
CA VAL A 83 7.01 -14.21 -10.96
C VAL A 83 8.45 -14.72 -10.81
N SER A 84 9.08 -14.51 -9.66
CA SER A 84 10.46 -14.97 -9.41
C SER A 84 10.63 -16.49 -9.43
N ARG A 85 9.54 -17.23 -9.18
CA ARG A 85 9.53 -18.71 -9.18
C ARG A 85 8.98 -19.32 -10.47
N ASP A 86 8.52 -18.49 -11.42
CA ASP A 86 7.95 -18.97 -12.68
C ASP A 86 9.07 -19.33 -13.67
N VAL A 87 9.20 -20.62 -13.95
CA VAL A 87 10.19 -21.18 -14.90
C VAL A 87 9.97 -20.76 -16.35
N ARG A 88 8.81 -20.17 -16.68
CA ARG A 88 8.52 -19.65 -18.02
C ARG A 88 9.13 -18.26 -18.26
N GLN A 89 9.56 -17.58 -17.21
CA GLN A 89 10.18 -16.25 -17.29
C GLN A 89 11.68 -16.35 -17.50
N SER A 90 12.30 -15.31 -18.07
CA SER A 90 13.75 -15.25 -18.20
C SER A 90 14.45 -15.16 -16.85
N ASP A 91 15.68 -15.66 -16.77
CA ASP A 91 16.46 -15.65 -15.52
C ASP A 91 16.65 -14.25 -14.95
N ASP A 92 16.87 -13.25 -15.81
CA ASP A 92 16.97 -11.84 -15.43
C ASP A 92 15.66 -11.31 -14.82
N LEU A 93 14.52 -11.61 -15.46
CA LEU A 93 13.21 -11.16 -14.98
C LEU A 93 12.86 -11.83 -13.64
N ARG A 94 13.18 -13.11 -13.48
CA ARG A 94 12.98 -13.82 -12.20
C ARG A 94 13.84 -13.22 -11.08
N SER A 95 15.10 -12.90 -11.38
CA SER A 95 16.04 -12.30 -10.43
C SER A 95 15.57 -10.91 -10.00
N LEU A 96 15.16 -10.09 -10.97
CA LEU A 96 14.60 -8.77 -10.73
C LEU A 96 13.30 -8.85 -9.91
N ALA A 97 12.39 -9.77 -10.24
CA ALA A 97 11.18 -10.00 -9.47
C ALA A 97 11.49 -10.40 -8.02
N GLY A 98 12.54 -11.19 -7.80
CA GLY A 98 13.05 -11.52 -6.46
C GLY A 98 13.49 -10.28 -5.69
N LEU A 99 14.26 -9.40 -6.32
CA LEU A 99 14.69 -8.14 -5.72
C LEU A 99 13.51 -7.22 -5.38
N ILE A 100 12.54 -7.08 -6.29
CA ILE A 100 11.32 -6.30 -6.07
C ILE A 100 10.51 -6.88 -4.90
N SER A 101 10.38 -8.21 -4.83
CA SER A 101 9.71 -8.89 -3.72
C SER A 101 10.37 -8.57 -2.37
N VAL A 102 11.70 -8.68 -2.29
CA VAL A 102 12.45 -8.37 -1.06
C VAL A 102 12.31 -6.90 -0.70
N THR A 103 12.49 -5.99 -1.65
CA THR A 103 12.39 -4.54 -1.41
C THR A 103 11.00 -4.16 -0.91
N ALA A 104 9.94 -4.71 -1.52
CA ALA A 104 8.56 -4.50 -1.08
C ALA A 104 8.33 -4.99 0.36
N SER A 105 9.01 -6.06 0.80
CA SER A 105 8.95 -6.52 2.19
C SER A 105 9.69 -5.63 3.19
N MET A 106 10.65 -4.82 2.75
CA MET A 106 11.42 -3.91 3.61
C MET A 106 10.73 -2.56 3.76
N MET A 107 9.91 -2.16 2.78
CA MET A 107 9.16 -0.90 2.75
C MET A 107 7.85 -0.96 3.57
N LEU A 108 7.81 -1.68 4.69
CA LEU A 108 6.63 -1.79 5.55
C LEU A 108 6.46 -0.53 6.43
N ALA A 109 6.25 0.63 5.80
CA ALA A 109 5.92 1.86 6.51
C ALA A 109 4.47 1.78 7.02
N ASP A 110 4.30 1.80 8.34
CA ASP A 110 3.06 2.23 8.99
C ASP A 110 3.10 3.74 9.14
N THR A 111 2.50 4.46 8.22
CA THR A 111 2.10 5.86 8.42
C THR A 111 0.59 5.97 8.46
N ALA A 112 -0.06 5.10 9.23
CA ALA A 112 -1.41 5.42 9.69
C ALA A 112 -1.28 6.40 10.87
N PRO A 113 -1.95 7.58 10.86
CA PRO A 113 -2.20 8.25 12.12
C PRO A 113 -2.96 7.26 12.99
N ARG A 114 -2.39 6.94 14.15
CA ARG A 114 -3.00 6.06 15.14
C ARG A 114 -4.35 6.68 15.49
N SER A 115 -5.45 6.21 14.88
CA SER A 115 -6.79 6.55 15.32
C SER A 115 -6.88 6.07 16.76
N THR A 116 -6.82 7.01 17.70
CA THR A 116 -7.05 6.73 19.10
C THR A 116 -8.46 6.13 19.18
N PRO A 117 -8.63 4.92 19.76
CA PRO A 117 -9.97 4.47 20.07
C PRO A 117 -10.55 5.51 21.03
N THR A 118 -11.61 6.21 20.59
CA THR A 118 -12.45 6.97 21.50
C THR A 118 -13.04 5.94 22.45
N THR A 119 -12.40 5.80 23.61
CA THR A 119 -12.98 5.09 24.74
C THR A 119 -14.14 5.94 25.20
N THR A 120 -15.32 5.73 24.62
CA THR A 120 -16.56 6.14 25.27
C THR A 120 -16.71 5.24 26.49
N ALA A 121 -16.13 5.68 27.60
CA ALA A 121 -16.35 5.05 28.89
C ALA A 121 -17.85 5.10 29.16
N THR A 122 -18.53 3.98 28.98
CA THR A 122 -19.87 3.79 29.54
C THR A 122 -19.68 3.66 31.05
N PRO A 123 -20.26 4.54 31.89
CA PRO A 123 -20.16 4.37 33.32
C PRO A 123 -20.95 3.11 33.70
N VAL A 124 -20.24 2.06 34.08
CA VAL A 124 -20.84 0.89 34.73
C VAL A 124 -21.26 1.34 36.13
N SER A 125 -22.56 1.45 36.38
CA SER A 125 -23.08 1.59 37.74
C SER A 125 -22.82 0.29 38.48
N HIS A 126 -21.95 0.35 39.49
CA HIS A 126 -21.73 -0.75 40.41
C HIS A 126 -22.81 -0.70 41.50
N ASP A 127 -23.94 -1.36 41.28
CA ASP A 127 -24.70 -1.93 42.40
C ASP A 127 -24.02 -3.25 42.78
N ALA A 128 -23.01 -3.12 43.65
CA ALA A 128 -22.31 -4.25 44.25
C ALA A 128 -23.18 -4.82 45.39
N VAL A 129 -24.02 -5.79 45.06
CA VAL A 129 -24.50 -6.75 46.06
C VAL A 129 -23.35 -7.69 46.40
N SER A 130 -23.00 -7.72 47.69
CA SER A 130 -21.95 -8.51 48.33
C SER A 130 -22.08 -10.02 48.05
N PRO A 131 -21.00 -10.75 47.72
CA PRO A 131 -21.05 -12.20 47.58
C PRO A 131 -20.65 -12.86 48.91
N GLU A 132 -21.64 -13.37 49.65
CA GLU A 132 -21.40 -14.34 50.72
C GLU A 132 -21.59 -15.76 50.19
N ALA A 133 -20.50 -16.52 50.29
CA ALA A 133 -20.45 -17.96 50.53
C ALA A 133 -21.15 -18.92 49.54
N GLN A 134 -20.37 -19.54 48.65
CA GLN A 134 -20.42 -21.00 48.53
C GLN A 134 -19.05 -21.59 48.21
N ARG A 135 -18.45 -22.16 49.24
CA ARG A 135 -17.31 -23.07 49.22
C ARG A 135 -17.85 -24.49 48.98
N GLY A 136 -17.31 -25.20 48.00
CA GLY A 136 -17.56 -26.62 47.77
C GLY A 136 -16.52 -27.21 46.81
N PRO A 137 -15.80 -28.29 47.19
CA PRO A 137 -14.68 -28.84 46.43
C PRO A 137 -15.16 -29.92 45.44
N ASP A 138 -14.42 -30.17 44.37
CA ASP A 138 -13.83 -31.51 44.14
C ASP A 138 -12.91 -31.59 42.92
N THR A 139 -11.95 -32.48 43.10
CA THR A 139 -10.72 -32.79 42.39
C THR A 139 -10.84 -33.46 41.01
N ARG A 140 -9.70 -33.45 40.28
CA ARG A 140 -9.13 -34.51 39.38
C ARG A 140 -9.17 -34.15 37.88
N ALA A 141 -8.11 -34.19 37.06
CA ALA A 141 -6.73 -34.66 37.18
C ALA A 141 -5.83 -33.99 36.12
N VAL A 142 -4.53 -34.04 36.42
CA VAL A 142 -3.35 -33.56 35.68
C VAL A 142 -2.84 -34.62 34.68
N SER A 143 -2.10 -34.16 33.66
CA SER A 143 -0.83 -34.69 33.08
C SER A 143 -0.83 -34.41 31.55
N ALA A 144 0.04 -33.61 30.91
CA ALA A 144 1.48 -33.31 31.03
C ALA A 144 2.42 -34.52 30.84
N VAL A 145 3.13 -34.54 29.69
CA VAL A 145 4.49 -35.09 29.39
C VAL A 145 4.87 -34.43 28.02
N GLU A 146 5.81 -33.50 27.83
CA GLU A 146 7.27 -33.32 28.09
C GLU A 146 8.24 -34.19 27.26
N ASP A 147 9.05 -33.48 26.45
CA ASP A 147 10.48 -33.63 26.10
C ASP A 147 11.07 -34.80 25.30
N GLY A 148 11.98 -34.43 24.38
CA GLY A 148 13.34 -35.02 24.39
C GLY A 148 13.99 -35.42 23.07
N GLU A 149 15.11 -34.75 22.76
CA GLU A 149 16.44 -35.31 22.44
C GLU A 149 17.02 -35.26 21.01
N ASP A 150 18.27 -34.78 21.00
CA ASP A 150 19.25 -34.56 19.94
C ASP A 150 19.98 -35.85 19.45
N ALA A 151 20.53 -35.79 18.23
CA ALA A 151 21.63 -36.61 17.68
C ALA A 151 22.05 -35.95 16.35
N GLU A 152 23.31 -35.71 15.94
CA GLU A 152 24.69 -36.00 16.35
C GLU A 152 25.58 -34.86 15.81
#